data_AF-F8F4I2-F1
#
_entry.id   AF-F8F4I2-F1
#
_cell.length_a   1.000
_cell.length_b   1.000
_cell.length_c   1.000
_cell.angle_alpha   90.00
_cell.angle_beta   90.00
_cell.angle_gamma   90.00
#
_symmetry.space_group_name_H-M   'P 1'
#
loop_
_entity.id
_entity.type
_entity.pdbx_description
1 polymer ?
#
loop_
_entity_poly.entity_id
_entity_poly.type
_entity_poly.pdbx_seq_one_letter_code
_entity_poly.pdbx_strand_id
1 'polypeptide(L)'
;MFDAFETIITHKNHVLSRYSFLIFIFGSIIAIAHHYRNLLTRLQTTNHLLETQISLINHSKLMAERNEQVFYNIFYSSIDPIFITDDQLHIIDYNLGTAYYFTFNSKQLSDKNTLFDILPMDNDSKLKLKTTIAIYKHHVSCSFKQTVRIIAPYNASKHLLQSYTLHVDKLNYNESPLFSIRVVPIKTKLDFMSLKWSRGSYTIDSSPEQADLLSQRLTAALYYFITEQGSELIRTGIHEMLLNAIVHGNKNDPQKKVFVKYIFTPRKVLIRITDQGNGFDHISILKKVQLHDNIYLKNHQGIFITLGAFDYVTYNEIGNQVTLGKNVYNKEAEHET
;
A
#
# COMPACT_ATOMS: atom_id res chain seq x y z
N MET A 1 -30.13 54.25 -32.61
CA MET A 1 -30.06 54.27 -34.08
C MET A 1 -31.40 54.69 -34.72
N PHE A 2 -32.23 55.48 -34.01
CA PHE A 2 -33.49 56.02 -34.56
C PHE A 2 -33.35 57.51 -34.93
N ASP A 3 -32.51 58.28 -34.22
CA ASP A 3 -32.35 59.73 -34.46
C ASP A 3 -31.65 60.12 -35.77
N ALA A 4 -30.79 59.26 -36.32
CA ALA A 4 -30.08 59.58 -37.56
C ALA A 4 -30.99 59.47 -38.82
N PHE A 5 -32.08 58.70 -38.74
CA PHE A 5 -32.96 58.44 -39.88
C PHE A 5 -34.01 59.55 -40.08
N GLU A 6 -34.46 60.20 -39.02
CA GLU A 6 -35.47 61.27 -39.11
C GLU A 6 -34.94 62.51 -39.83
N THR A 7 -33.64 62.78 -39.71
CA THR A 7 -33.02 64.00 -40.28
C THR A 7 -32.81 63.91 -41.80
N ILE A 8 -32.79 62.71 -42.39
CA ILE A 8 -32.52 62.51 -43.82
C ILE A 8 -33.82 62.55 -44.66
N ILE A 9 -34.97 62.26 -44.05
CA ILE A 9 -36.25 62.10 -44.76
C ILE A 9 -36.90 63.45 -45.11
N THR A 10 -36.59 64.52 -44.38
CA THR A 10 -37.34 65.78 -44.49
C THR A 10 -36.90 66.71 -45.62
N HIS A 11 -35.78 66.47 -46.32
CA HIS A 11 -35.23 67.51 -47.22
C HIS A 11 -34.92 67.16 -48.69
N LYS A 12 -35.33 65.99 -49.24
CA LYS A 12 -35.16 65.76 -50.71
C LYS A 12 -36.22 64.87 -51.39
N ASN A 13 -37.05 65.56 -52.18
CA ASN A 13 -38.02 65.16 -53.20
C ASN A 13 -37.92 63.75 -53.85
N HIS A 14 -39.04 63.02 -53.74
CA HIS A 14 -39.77 62.18 -54.73
C HIS A 14 -39.09 61.10 -55.60
N VAL A 15 -37.77 61.07 -55.82
CA VAL A 15 -37.11 59.95 -56.55
C VAL A 15 -36.78 58.78 -55.61
N LEU A 16 -36.65 59.05 -54.31
CA LEU A 16 -36.31 58.04 -53.30
C LEU A 16 -37.44 57.02 -53.04
N SER A 17 -38.70 57.33 -53.36
CA SER A 17 -39.86 56.50 -52.97
C SER A 17 -39.90 55.12 -53.65
N ARG A 18 -39.55 55.02 -54.94
CA ARG A 18 -39.63 53.74 -55.68
C ARG A 18 -38.51 52.77 -55.34
N TYR A 19 -37.34 53.27 -54.93
CA TYR A 19 -36.17 52.45 -54.59
C TYR A 19 -35.90 52.35 -53.07
N SER A 20 -36.50 53.19 -52.22
CA SER A 20 -36.35 53.10 -50.75
C SER A 20 -36.79 51.75 -50.20
N PHE A 21 -37.88 51.18 -50.73
CA PHE A 21 -38.35 49.88 -50.28
C PHE A 21 -37.35 48.76 -50.60
N LEU A 22 -36.74 48.80 -51.78
CA LEU A 22 -35.68 47.86 -52.16
C LEU A 22 -34.42 48.04 -51.30
N ILE A 23 -33.99 49.28 -51.05
CA ILE A 23 -32.85 49.56 -50.16
C ILE A 23 -33.13 49.08 -48.74
N PHE A 24 -34.35 49.26 -48.24
CA PHE A 24 -34.78 48.75 -46.94
C PHE A 24 -34.76 47.22 -46.89
N ILE A 25 -35.28 46.53 -47.91
CA ILE A 25 -35.24 45.06 -47.98
C ILE A 25 -33.79 44.56 -48.01
N PHE A 26 -32.94 45.11 -48.88
CA PHE A 26 -31.54 44.70 -48.99
C PHE A 26 -30.77 45.00 -47.70
N GLY A 27 -30.98 46.17 -47.09
CA GLY A 27 -30.40 46.51 -45.78
C GLY A 27 -30.85 45.56 -44.67
N SER A 28 -32.13 45.17 -44.68
CA SER A 28 -32.69 44.20 -43.73
C SER A 28 -32.09 42.81 -43.93
N ILE A 29 -31.95 42.34 -45.18
CA ILE A 29 -31.31 41.06 -45.51
C ILE A 29 -29.85 41.05 -45.05
N ILE A 30 -29.10 42.14 -45.30
CA ILE A 30 -27.70 42.26 -44.86
C ILE A 30 -27.62 42.28 -43.33
N ALA A 31 -28.51 43.01 -42.64
CA ALA A 31 -28.56 43.05 -41.19
C ALA A 31 -28.88 41.68 -40.59
N ILE A 32 -29.84 40.94 -41.17
CA ILE A 32 -30.18 39.58 -40.78
C ILE A 32 -29.00 38.63 -41.04
N ALA A 33 -28.36 38.72 -42.20
CA ALA A 33 -27.21 37.88 -42.53
C ALA A 33 -26.02 38.14 -41.58
N HIS A 34 -25.75 39.41 -41.26
CA HIS A 34 -24.75 39.79 -40.27
C HIS A 34 -25.10 39.25 -38.87
N HIS A 35 -26.36 39.39 -38.45
CA HIS A 35 -26.84 38.84 -37.19
C HIS A 35 -26.71 37.32 -37.12
N TYR A 36 -27.10 36.61 -38.18
CA TYR A 36 -26.98 35.17 -38.28
C TYR A 36 -25.53 34.72 -38.24
N ARG A 37 -24.62 35.42 -38.94
CA ARG A 37 -23.19 35.14 -38.88
C ARG A 37 -22.63 35.29 -37.46
N ASN A 38 -23.02 36.35 -36.75
CA ASN A 38 -22.63 36.55 -35.35
C ASN A 38 -23.21 35.49 -34.41
N LEU A 39 -24.42 34.99 -34.69
CA LEU A 39 -25.02 33.92 -33.91
C LEU A 39 -24.30 32.58 -34.17
N LEU A 40 -23.93 32.30 -35.40
CA LEU A 40 -23.16 31.11 -35.77
C LEU A 40 -21.77 31.10 -35.13
N THR A 41 -21.06 32.23 -35.15
CA THR A 41 -19.73 32.33 -34.50
C THR A 41 -19.84 32.17 -32.98
N ARG A 42 -20.87 32.77 -32.36
CA ARG A 42 -21.17 32.55 -30.93
C ARG A 42 -21.41 31.07 -30.64
N LEU A 43 -22.26 30.39 -31.41
CA LEU A 43 -22.52 28.95 -31.25
C LEU A 43 -21.25 28.11 -31.36
N GLN A 44 -20.40 28.40 -32.36
CA GLN A 44 -19.14 27.68 -32.54
C GLN A 44 -18.18 27.90 -31.36
N THR A 45 -18.03 29.14 -30.90
CA THR A 45 -17.17 29.44 -29.74
C THR A 45 -17.68 28.79 -28.46
N THR A 46 -19.00 28.79 -28.22
CA THR A 46 -19.58 28.10 -27.06
C THR A 46 -19.42 26.59 -27.13
N ASN A 47 -19.58 25.99 -28.31
CA ASN A 47 -19.37 24.54 -28.48
C ASN A 47 -17.92 24.16 -28.22
N HIS A 48 -16.97 24.92 -28.78
CA HIS A 48 -15.55 24.69 -28.48
C HIS A 48 -15.25 24.86 -26.99
N LEU A 49 -15.83 25.86 -26.33
CA LEU A 49 -15.67 26.03 -24.88
C LEU A 49 -16.21 24.81 -24.12
N LEU A 50 -17.41 24.32 -24.47
CA LEU A 50 -18.00 23.13 -23.88
C LEU A 50 -17.11 21.90 -24.06
N GLU A 51 -16.57 21.67 -25.26
CA GLU A 51 -15.65 20.56 -25.53
C GLU A 51 -14.39 20.63 -24.67
N THR A 52 -13.81 21.84 -24.51
CA THR A 52 -12.64 22.01 -23.64
C THR A 52 -12.97 21.74 -22.16
N GLN A 53 -14.13 22.17 -21.68
CA GLN A 53 -14.58 21.90 -20.31
C GLN A 53 -14.81 20.41 -20.09
N ILE A 54 -15.45 19.71 -21.03
CA ILE A 54 -15.66 18.26 -20.97
C ILE A 54 -14.31 17.52 -20.94
N SER A 55 -13.36 17.94 -21.78
CA SER A 55 -12.02 17.36 -21.81
C SER A 55 -11.29 17.54 -20.48
N LEU A 56 -11.33 18.75 -19.91
CA LEU A 56 -10.76 19.05 -18.59
C LEU A 56 -11.37 18.20 -17.47
N ILE A 57 -12.70 18.04 -17.47
CA ILE A 57 -13.42 17.20 -16.50
C ILE A 57 -13.04 15.73 -16.65
N ASN A 58 -12.96 15.21 -17.87
CA ASN A 58 -12.56 13.82 -18.10
C ASN A 58 -11.12 13.57 -17.65
N HIS A 59 -10.21 14.50 -17.92
CA HIS A 59 -8.83 14.41 -17.47
C HIS A 59 -8.73 14.46 -15.93
N SER A 60 -9.45 15.37 -15.27
CA SER A 60 -9.45 15.45 -13.80
C SER A 60 -10.05 14.19 -13.16
N LYS A 61 -11.11 13.63 -13.75
CA LYS A 61 -11.71 12.36 -13.32
C LYS A 61 -10.72 11.19 -13.42
N LEU A 62 -10.05 11.02 -14.55
CA LEU A 62 -9.04 9.95 -14.72
C LEU A 62 -7.89 10.09 -13.72
N MET A 63 -7.44 11.33 -13.46
CA MET A 63 -6.42 11.59 -12.46
C MET A 63 -6.90 11.23 -11.04
N ALA A 64 -8.17 11.52 -10.71
CA ALA A 64 -8.76 11.14 -9.43
C ALA A 64 -8.83 9.61 -9.27
N GLU A 65 -9.31 8.89 -10.28
CA GLU A 65 -9.37 7.41 -10.28
C GLU A 65 -7.98 6.79 -10.09
N ARG A 66 -6.96 7.32 -10.80
CA ARG A 66 -5.57 6.86 -10.63
C ARG A 66 -5.03 7.15 -9.23
N ASN A 67 -5.32 8.33 -8.67
CA ASN A 67 -4.89 8.69 -7.33
C ASN A 67 -5.55 7.82 -6.27
N GLU A 68 -6.82 7.46 -6.43
CA GLU A 68 -7.53 6.52 -5.56
C GLU A 68 -6.88 5.14 -5.58
N GLN A 69 -6.51 4.61 -6.75
CA GLN A 69 -5.81 3.34 -6.86
C GLN A 69 -4.43 3.36 -6.20
N VAL A 70 -3.66 4.42 -6.43
CA VAL A 70 -2.34 4.62 -5.80
C VAL A 70 -2.50 4.71 -4.28
N PHE A 71 -3.49 5.47 -3.80
CA PHE A 71 -3.82 5.57 -2.39
C PHE A 71 -4.20 4.20 -1.82
N TYR A 72 -5.07 3.45 -2.50
CA TYR A 72 -5.50 2.13 -2.05
C TYR A 72 -4.30 1.19 -1.89
N ASN A 73 -3.42 1.17 -2.91
CA ASN A 73 -2.21 0.37 -2.87
C ASN A 73 -1.28 0.81 -1.74
N ILE A 74 -0.97 2.09 -1.58
CA ILE A 74 -0.01 2.54 -0.56
C ILE A 74 -0.59 2.41 0.86
N PHE A 75 -1.87 2.71 1.04
CA PHE A 75 -2.53 2.77 2.33
C PHE A 75 -2.92 1.36 2.82
N TYR A 76 -3.66 0.59 2.00
CA TYR A 76 -4.18 -0.71 2.40
C TYR A 76 -3.19 -1.88 2.22
N SER A 77 -2.15 -1.76 1.38
CA SER A 77 -1.08 -2.78 1.32
C SER A 77 0.01 -2.59 2.38
N SER A 78 0.07 -1.41 3.02
CA SER A 78 1.04 -1.17 4.08
C SER A 78 0.71 -1.99 5.32
N ILE A 79 1.74 -2.64 5.88
CA ILE A 79 1.66 -3.41 7.11
C ILE A 79 1.69 -2.49 8.34
N ASP A 80 2.31 -1.32 8.22
CA ASP A 80 2.39 -0.35 9.32
C ASP A 80 0.99 0.19 9.64
N PRO A 81 0.63 0.35 10.93
CA PRO A 81 -0.62 1.01 11.31
C PRO A 81 -0.65 2.47 10.85
N ILE A 82 -1.64 2.82 10.03
CA ILE A 82 -1.91 4.19 9.57
C ILE A 82 -3.35 4.57 9.93
N PHE A 83 -3.49 5.78 10.48
CA PHE A 83 -4.76 6.45 10.75
C PHE A 83 -4.88 7.70 9.89
N ILE A 84 -6.08 7.99 9.41
CA ILE A 84 -6.43 9.27 8.80
C ILE A 84 -7.32 10.00 9.79
N THR A 85 -6.93 11.23 10.13
CA THR A 85 -7.66 12.05 11.09
C THR A 85 -8.00 13.43 10.56
N ASP A 86 -9.01 14.05 11.18
CA ASP A 86 -9.29 15.48 11.01
C ASP A 86 -8.29 16.35 11.82
N ASP A 87 -8.52 17.66 11.84
CA ASP A 87 -7.71 18.64 12.58
C ASP A 87 -7.91 18.60 14.10
N GLN A 88 -8.95 17.93 14.56
CA GLN A 88 -9.27 17.69 15.96
C GLN A 88 -8.82 16.29 16.44
N LEU A 89 -8.14 15.52 15.58
CA LEU A 89 -7.69 14.14 15.82
C LEU A 89 -8.84 13.12 15.94
N HIS A 90 -9.99 13.39 15.35
CA HIS A 90 -11.01 12.37 15.11
C HIS A 90 -10.60 11.47 13.96
N ILE A 91 -10.82 10.17 14.12
CA ILE A 91 -10.45 9.17 13.13
C ILE A 91 -11.50 9.16 12.04
N ILE A 92 -11.07 9.44 10.80
CA ILE A 92 -11.90 9.37 9.60
C ILE A 92 -11.77 8.00 8.96
N ASP A 93 -10.54 7.49 8.85
CA ASP A 93 -10.26 6.20 8.23
C ASP A 93 -8.99 5.55 8.81
N TYR A 94 -8.79 4.26 8.57
CA TYR A 94 -7.63 3.48 9.03
C TYR A 94 -7.33 2.32 8.08
N ASN A 95 -6.05 1.95 7.98
CA ASN A 95 -5.65 0.86 7.11
C ASN A 95 -5.83 -0.54 7.75
N LEU A 96 -5.70 -1.60 6.93
CA LEU A 96 -5.75 -2.98 7.41
C LEU A 96 -4.66 -3.27 8.44
N GLY A 97 -3.46 -2.69 8.29
CA GLY A 97 -2.36 -2.79 9.26
C GLY A 97 -2.79 -2.35 10.66
N THR A 98 -3.54 -1.26 10.77
CA THR A 98 -4.12 -0.77 12.04
C THR A 98 -5.10 -1.77 12.65
N ALA A 99 -6.02 -2.32 11.87
CA ALA A 99 -7.00 -3.29 12.35
C ALA A 99 -6.30 -4.56 12.90
N TYR A 100 -5.29 -5.06 12.18
CA TYR A 100 -4.50 -6.21 12.60
C TYR A 100 -3.66 -5.95 13.84
N TYR A 101 -2.99 -4.80 13.90
CA TYR A 101 -2.07 -4.48 14.99
C TYR A 101 -2.79 -4.34 16.33
N PHE A 102 -3.93 -3.65 16.35
CA PHE A 102 -4.69 -3.39 17.56
C PHE A 102 -5.81 -4.42 17.83
N THR A 103 -5.96 -5.45 17.00
CA THR A 103 -6.97 -6.53 17.17
C THR A 103 -8.40 -6.01 17.34
N PHE A 104 -8.75 -4.93 16.64
CA PHE A 104 -10.09 -4.37 16.74
C PHE A 104 -11.09 -5.17 15.92
N ASN A 105 -12.24 -5.51 16.52
CA ASN A 105 -13.41 -5.90 15.73
C ASN A 105 -13.99 -4.65 15.05
N SER A 106 -14.45 -4.76 13.80
CA SER A 106 -14.98 -3.64 13.00
C SER A 106 -16.10 -2.84 13.69
N LYS A 107 -16.83 -3.45 14.65
CA LYS A 107 -17.85 -2.79 15.48
C LYS A 107 -17.32 -2.05 16.72
N GLN A 108 -16.14 -2.39 17.24
CA GLN A 108 -15.56 -1.73 18.43
C GLN A 108 -14.81 -0.44 18.10
N LEU A 109 -14.53 -0.18 16.82
CA LEU A 109 -13.90 1.06 16.39
C LEU A 109 -14.90 2.22 16.18
N SER A 110 -16.18 1.92 15.91
CA SER A 110 -17.17 2.98 15.69
C SER A 110 -17.56 3.73 16.97
N ASP A 111 -17.28 3.16 18.14
CA ASP A 111 -17.56 3.78 19.44
C ASP A 111 -16.42 4.68 19.94
N LYS A 112 -15.25 4.66 19.26
CA LYS A 112 -14.06 5.45 19.62
C LYS A 112 -13.78 6.48 18.54
N ASN A 113 -14.16 7.73 18.82
CA ASN A 113 -14.08 8.79 17.83
C ASN A 113 -12.70 9.44 17.75
N THR A 114 -11.88 9.39 18.81
CA THR A 114 -10.61 10.12 18.86
C THR A 114 -9.39 9.20 18.84
N LEU A 115 -8.29 9.68 18.24
CA LEU A 115 -7.01 8.99 18.20
C LEU A 115 -6.52 8.58 19.60
N PHE A 116 -6.77 9.42 20.61
CA PHE A 116 -6.31 9.19 21.99
C PHE A 116 -7.05 8.07 22.72
N ASP A 117 -8.22 7.65 22.24
CA ASP A 117 -8.97 6.51 22.80
C ASP A 117 -8.35 5.16 22.42
N ILE A 118 -7.63 5.17 21.29
CA ILE A 118 -6.91 4.03 20.70
C ILE A 118 -5.43 4.06 21.11
N LEU A 119 -4.79 5.23 21.00
CA LEU A 119 -3.38 5.43 21.32
C LEU A 119 -3.26 6.17 22.67
N PRO A 120 -3.04 5.46 23.78
CA PRO A 120 -2.82 6.10 25.07
C PRO A 120 -1.48 6.85 25.05
N MET A 121 -1.53 8.16 25.31
CA MET A 121 -0.37 9.05 25.35
C MET A 121 -0.34 9.82 26.67
N ASP A 122 0.86 10.18 27.14
CA ASP A 122 1.08 11.13 28.22
C ASP A 122 0.66 12.56 27.81
N ASN A 123 0.40 13.43 28.79
CA ASN A 123 -0.11 14.77 28.54
C ASN A 123 0.86 15.65 27.73
N ASP A 124 2.18 15.49 27.92
CA ASP A 124 3.19 16.25 27.18
C ASP A 124 3.21 15.85 25.71
N SER A 125 3.16 14.55 25.44
CA SER A 125 3.03 14.00 24.09
C SER A 125 1.74 14.43 23.38
N LYS A 126 0.60 14.45 24.10
CA LYS A 126 -0.67 14.97 23.57
C LYS A 126 -0.56 16.44 23.20
N LEU A 127 0.07 17.24 24.05
CA LEU A 127 0.27 18.67 23.80
C LEU A 127 1.16 18.88 22.58
N LYS A 128 2.28 18.16 22.47
CA LYS A 128 3.16 18.19 21.29
C LYS A 128 2.42 17.88 20.01
N LEU A 129 1.63 16.80 19.98
CA LEU A 129 0.85 16.42 18.79
C LEU A 129 -0.14 17.51 18.39
N LYS A 130 -0.88 18.05 19.37
CA LYS A 130 -1.84 19.15 19.14
C LYS A 130 -1.13 20.41 18.62
N THR A 131 0.01 20.77 19.19
CA THR A 131 0.81 21.92 18.73
C THR A 131 1.33 21.69 17.31
N THR A 132 1.80 20.49 16.97
CA THR A 132 2.23 20.15 15.61
C THR A 132 1.10 20.30 14.60
N ILE A 133 -0.09 19.79 14.91
CA ILE A 133 -1.26 19.90 14.02
C ILE A 133 -1.69 21.36 13.85
N ALA A 134 -1.68 22.13 14.94
CA ALA A 134 -1.95 23.57 14.89
C ALA A 134 -0.94 24.32 14.01
N ILE A 135 0.35 23.98 14.09
CA ILE A 135 1.39 24.53 13.21
C ILE A 135 1.10 24.18 11.74
N TYR A 136 0.80 22.92 11.43
CA TYR A 136 0.46 22.50 10.06
C TYR A 136 -0.85 23.09 9.51
N LYS A 137 -1.78 23.44 10.40
CA LYS A 137 -3.02 24.16 10.06
C LYS A 137 -2.72 25.59 9.61
N HIS A 138 -1.87 26.30 10.35
CA HIS A 138 -1.55 27.71 10.08
C HIS A 138 -0.45 27.92 9.04
N HIS A 139 0.48 26.99 8.86
CA HIS A 139 1.51 27.07 7.83
C HIS A 139 1.11 26.29 6.57
N VAL A 140 0.63 27.01 5.57
CA VAL A 140 0.19 26.48 4.26
C VAL A 140 1.36 26.03 3.37
N SER A 141 2.60 26.42 3.68
CA SER A 141 3.76 26.25 2.78
C SER A 141 4.92 25.42 3.33
N CYS A 142 4.74 24.70 4.43
CA CYS A 142 5.81 23.84 4.94
C CYS A 142 5.86 22.53 4.14
N SER A 143 6.69 22.50 3.10
CA SER A 143 7.18 21.29 2.40
C SER A 143 8.11 20.44 3.29
N PHE A 144 7.84 20.39 4.60
CA PHE A 144 8.67 19.72 5.59
C PHE A 144 7.98 18.43 6.02
N LYS A 145 8.54 17.28 5.61
CA LYS A 145 8.28 15.96 6.23
C LYS A 145 8.82 15.97 7.66
N GLN A 146 8.18 16.70 8.58
CA GLN A 146 8.62 16.72 9.96
C GLN A 146 8.02 15.53 10.68
N THR A 147 8.82 14.46 10.77
CA THR A 147 8.49 13.28 11.56
C THR A 147 8.56 13.64 13.04
N VAL A 148 7.39 13.85 13.67
CA VAL A 148 7.35 14.18 15.10
C VAL A 148 7.44 12.90 15.91
N ARG A 149 8.65 12.54 16.32
CA ARG A 149 8.87 11.38 17.18
C ARG A 149 8.29 11.64 18.58
N ILE A 150 7.06 11.19 18.79
CA ILE A 150 6.42 11.22 20.09
C ILE A 150 6.54 9.83 20.71
N ILE A 151 7.38 9.68 21.72
CA ILE A 151 7.53 8.43 22.49
C ILE A 151 6.45 8.45 23.57
N ALA A 152 5.35 7.73 23.33
CA ALA A 152 4.31 7.56 24.35
C ALA A 152 4.68 6.40 25.30
N PRO A 153 4.70 6.61 26.64
CA PRO A 153 5.00 5.55 27.58
C PRO A 153 3.81 4.63 27.86
N TYR A 154 4.16 3.41 28.28
CA TYR A 154 3.33 2.30 28.76
C TYR A 154 2.03 2.73 29.48
N ASN A 155 0.88 2.17 29.07
CA ASN A 155 -0.36 2.26 29.83
C ASN A 155 -0.93 0.85 30.07
N ALA A 156 -0.81 0.38 31.32
CA ALA A 156 -1.21 -0.95 31.80
C ALA A 156 -2.70 -1.31 31.64
N SER A 157 -3.54 -0.39 31.15
CA SER A 157 -5.00 -0.56 31.11
C SER A 157 -5.59 -0.95 29.75
N LYS A 158 -4.85 -0.80 28.63
CA LYS A 158 -5.39 -1.02 27.27
C LYS A 158 -4.38 -1.69 26.35
N HIS A 159 -4.03 -2.97 26.59
CA HIS A 159 -3.40 -3.95 25.67
C HIS A 159 -2.20 -3.53 24.75
N LEU A 160 -1.75 -2.28 24.71
CA LEU A 160 -0.56 -1.81 24.01
C LEU A 160 0.62 -1.91 24.97
N LEU A 161 1.55 -2.79 24.67
CA LEU A 161 2.75 -3.04 25.49
C LEU A 161 4.00 -2.28 25.00
N GLN A 162 3.88 -1.39 24.01
CA GLN A 162 5.05 -0.79 23.33
C GLN A 162 4.96 0.72 23.26
N SER A 163 6.09 1.39 23.54
CA SER A 163 6.28 2.77 23.12
C SER A 163 6.24 2.84 21.59
N TYR A 164 5.69 3.89 21.02
CA TYR A 164 5.58 4.07 19.58
C TYR A 164 6.13 5.43 19.15
N THR A 165 6.49 5.55 17.88
CA THR A 165 6.86 6.80 17.20
C THR A 165 5.74 7.14 16.23
N LEU A 166 5.22 8.37 16.32
CA LEU A 166 4.23 8.87 15.38
C LEU A 166 4.91 9.58 14.21
N HIS A 167 4.45 9.33 13.00
CA HIS A 167 4.80 10.10 11.82
C HIS A 167 3.53 10.78 11.32
N VAL A 168 3.52 12.11 11.26
CA VAL A 168 2.35 12.90 10.91
C VAL A 168 2.62 13.61 9.59
N ASP A 169 1.81 13.31 8.58
CA ASP A 169 1.86 13.90 7.25
C ASP A 169 0.53 14.63 6.96
N LYS A 170 0.60 15.81 6.35
CA LYS A 170 -0.59 16.56 5.91
C LYS A 170 -1.05 16.06 4.54
N LEU A 171 -2.33 15.73 4.43
CA LEU A 171 -3.00 15.41 3.17
C LEU A 171 -3.66 16.69 2.64
N ASN A 172 -3.24 17.13 1.46
CA ASN A 172 -3.80 18.33 0.82
C ASN A 172 -5.18 17.98 0.23
N TYR A 173 -6.24 18.23 1.00
CA TYR A 173 -7.62 18.10 0.57
C TYR A 173 -8.31 19.47 0.58
N ASN A 174 -9.15 19.74 -0.42
CA ASN A 174 -9.62 21.10 -0.73
C ASN A 174 -10.56 21.72 0.34
N GLU A 175 -11.23 20.92 1.15
CA GLU A 175 -12.26 21.41 2.08
C GLU A 175 -11.80 21.46 3.55
N SER A 176 -10.89 20.58 3.95
CA SER A 176 -10.35 20.52 5.32
C SER A 176 -9.00 19.81 5.34
N PRO A 177 -8.02 20.27 6.15
CA PRO A 177 -6.73 19.60 6.23
C PRO A 177 -6.90 18.25 6.91
N LEU A 178 -6.68 17.18 6.15
CA LEU A 178 -6.62 15.82 6.68
C LEU A 178 -5.18 15.48 7.06
N PHE A 179 -5.01 14.64 8.06
CA PHE A 179 -3.70 14.21 8.55
C PHE A 179 -3.58 12.69 8.48
N SER A 180 -2.51 12.22 7.87
CA SER A 180 -2.09 10.82 7.91
C SER A 180 -1.13 10.64 9.09
N ILE A 181 -1.48 9.76 10.02
CA ILE A 181 -0.69 9.44 11.20
C ILE A 181 -0.27 7.98 11.12
N ARG A 182 1.00 7.74 10.83
CA ARG A 182 1.61 6.40 10.86
C ARG A 182 2.20 6.13 12.23
N VAL A 183 1.85 4.99 12.81
CA VAL A 183 2.34 4.55 14.12
C VAL A 183 3.40 3.49 13.93
N VAL A 184 4.64 3.80 14.30
CA VAL A 184 5.76 2.86 14.23
C VAL A 184 6.10 2.43 15.65
N PRO A 185 5.80 1.18 16.07
CA PRO A 185 6.16 0.72 17.40
C PRO A 185 7.68 0.74 17.59
N ILE A 186 8.14 1.37 18.67
CA ILE A 186 9.51 1.30 19.15
C ILE A 186 9.64 -0.05 19.84
N LYS A 187 10.35 -0.97 19.18
CA LYS A 187 10.62 -2.32 19.69
C LYS A 187 11.51 -2.22 20.94
N THR A 188 10.92 -2.10 22.13
CA THR A 188 11.64 -2.33 23.40
C THR A 188 11.88 -3.82 23.57
N LYS A 189 13.15 -4.20 23.76
CA LYS A 189 13.65 -5.60 23.83
C LYS A 189 12.89 -6.52 24.80
N LEU A 190 12.23 -5.99 25.82
CA LEU A 190 11.49 -6.78 26.82
C LEU A 190 10.18 -7.41 26.30
N ASP A 191 9.66 -6.96 25.15
CA ASP A 191 8.30 -7.32 24.71
C ASP A 191 8.22 -8.57 23.81
N PHE A 192 9.36 -9.24 23.57
CA PHE A 192 9.41 -10.50 22.83
C PHE A 192 8.78 -11.70 23.57
N MET A 193 8.47 -11.54 24.86
CA MET A 193 8.06 -12.66 25.72
C MET A 193 6.55 -12.92 25.80
N SER A 194 5.68 -12.05 25.28
CA SER A 194 4.24 -12.36 25.21
C SER A 194 3.90 -13.23 23.99
N LEU A 195 4.34 -14.49 24.06
CA LEU A 195 3.82 -15.70 23.42
C LEU A 195 2.94 -15.58 22.13
N LYS A 196 3.38 -14.83 21.11
CA LYS A 196 2.82 -14.98 19.74
C LYS A 196 3.50 -16.17 19.08
N TRP A 197 2.90 -17.34 19.20
CA TRP A 197 3.22 -18.48 18.35
C TRP A 197 2.18 -18.57 17.23
N SER A 198 2.61 -18.90 16.02
CA SER A 198 1.73 -19.11 14.87
C SER A 198 1.96 -20.51 14.34
N ARG A 199 0.89 -21.23 14.05
CA ARG A 199 0.96 -22.51 13.35
C ARG A 199 -0.02 -22.52 12.20
N GLY A 200 0.33 -23.23 11.15
CA GLY A 200 -0.57 -23.42 10.02
C GLY A 200 -0.12 -24.53 9.09
N SER A 201 -1.00 -24.86 8.17
CA SER A 201 -0.72 -25.79 7.08
C SER A 201 -1.26 -25.22 5.78
N TYR A 202 -0.47 -25.34 4.73
CA TYR A 202 -0.83 -25.01 3.35
C TYR A 202 -0.71 -26.27 2.50
N THR A 203 -1.58 -26.34 1.50
CA THR A 203 -1.48 -27.29 0.40
C THR A 203 -1.40 -26.45 -0.86
N ILE A 204 -0.33 -26.62 -1.62
CA ILE A 204 -0.13 -25.92 -2.88
C ILE A 204 -0.09 -26.92 -4.03
N ASP A 205 -0.49 -26.44 -5.20
CA ASP A 205 -0.32 -27.15 -6.46
C ASP A 205 1.15 -27.15 -6.86
N SER A 206 1.53 -28.10 -7.70
CA SER A 206 2.90 -28.17 -8.24
C SER A 206 3.16 -27.10 -9.32
N SER A 207 3.03 -25.83 -8.94
CA SER A 207 3.31 -24.65 -9.77
C SER A 207 4.38 -23.75 -9.14
N PRO A 208 5.42 -23.34 -9.90
CA PRO A 208 6.46 -22.42 -9.41
C PRO A 208 5.91 -21.08 -8.89
N GLU A 209 4.83 -20.57 -9.48
CA GLU A 209 4.20 -19.30 -9.06
C GLU A 209 3.63 -19.39 -7.65
N GLN A 210 3.04 -20.54 -7.29
CA GLN A 210 2.53 -20.77 -5.94
C GLN A 210 3.66 -20.91 -4.91
N ALA A 211 4.81 -21.44 -5.32
CA ALA A 211 6.00 -21.51 -4.46
C ALA A 211 6.52 -20.12 -4.10
N ASP A 212 6.58 -19.20 -5.07
CA ASP A 212 6.98 -17.81 -4.82
C ASP A 212 6.02 -17.12 -3.83
N LEU A 213 4.72 -17.14 -4.12
CA LEU A 213 3.71 -16.51 -3.28
C LEU A 213 3.72 -17.05 -1.85
N LEU A 214 3.86 -18.37 -1.68
CA LEU A 214 3.91 -18.98 -0.35
C LEU A 214 5.19 -18.61 0.39
N SER A 215 6.34 -18.56 -0.28
CA SER A 215 7.60 -18.15 0.33
C SER A 215 7.56 -16.71 0.84
N GLN A 216 6.96 -15.79 0.07
CA GLN A 216 6.75 -14.40 0.47
C GLN A 216 5.82 -14.31 1.69
N ARG A 217 4.69 -15.03 1.66
CA ARG A 217 3.72 -15.04 2.75
C ARG A 217 4.29 -15.57 4.07
N LEU A 218 5.05 -16.68 4.01
CA LEU A 218 5.70 -17.25 5.19
C LEU A 218 6.77 -16.29 5.74
N THR A 219 7.54 -15.64 4.86
CA THR A 219 8.57 -14.68 5.26
C THR A 219 7.99 -13.41 5.87
N ALA A 220 6.86 -12.89 5.35
CA ALA A 220 6.18 -11.74 5.93
C ALA A 220 5.76 -12.01 7.39
N ALA A 221 5.33 -13.23 7.70
CA ALA A 221 5.03 -13.64 9.08
C ALA A 221 6.30 -13.78 9.95
N LEU A 222 7.46 -14.01 9.35
CA LEU A 222 8.76 -14.15 10.04
C LEU A 222 9.44 -12.81 10.36
N TYR A 223 9.07 -11.71 9.70
CA TYR A 223 9.61 -10.37 9.96
C TYR A 223 9.40 -9.91 11.42
N TYR A 224 8.43 -10.52 12.13
CA TYR A 224 8.22 -10.31 13.56
C TYR A 224 9.28 -10.97 14.45
N PHE A 225 9.96 -12.01 13.96
CA PHE A 225 10.86 -12.85 14.76
C PHE A 225 12.34 -12.73 14.35
N ILE A 226 12.65 -12.26 13.13
CA ILE A 226 14.00 -12.32 12.55
C ILE A 226 14.39 -10.94 11.98
N THR A 227 15.70 -10.65 11.96
CA THR A 227 16.26 -9.43 11.34
C THR A 227 16.04 -9.40 9.83
N GLU A 228 16.02 -8.19 9.26
CA GLU A 228 15.78 -7.96 7.82
C GLU A 228 16.73 -8.78 6.92
N GLN A 229 18.04 -8.76 7.19
CA GLN A 229 19.03 -9.55 6.46
C GLN A 229 18.81 -11.07 6.60
N GLY A 230 18.34 -11.53 7.76
CA GLY A 230 18.02 -12.94 7.98
C GLY A 230 16.74 -13.38 7.26
N SER A 231 15.75 -12.48 7.13
CA SER A 231 14.49 -12.78 6.47
C SER A 231 14.63 -13.03 4.96
N GLU A 232 15.50 -12.29 4.28
CA GLU A 232 15.80 -12.49 2.85
C GLU A 232 16.42 -13.86 2.58
N LEU A 233 17.43 -14.22 3.39
CA LEU A 233 18.12 -15.50 3.25
C LEU A 233 17.18 -16.69 3.53
N ILE A 234 16.32 -16.54 4.53
CA ILE A 234 15.29 -17.53 4.87
C ILE A 234 14.24 -17.64 3.77
N ARG A 235 13.81 -16.52 3.16
CA ARG A 235 12.89 -16.55 2.02
C ARG A 235 13.45 -17.38 0.90
N THR A 236 14.70 -17.11 0.51
CA THR A 236 15.35 -17.86 -0.56
C THR A 236 15.46 -19.34 -0.21
N GLY A 237 15.86 -19.70 1.02
CA GLY A 237 15.91 -21.10 1.44
C GLY A 237 14.54 -21.81 1.39
N ILE A 238 13.47 -21.14 1.82
CA ILE A 238 12.10 -21.70 1.72
C ILE A 238 11.71 -21.89 0.26
N HIS A 239 11.97 -20.88 -0.57
CA HIS A 239 11.64 -20.89 -2.00
C HIS A 239 12.31 -22.06 -2.73
N GLU A 240 13.61 -22.26 -2.51
CA GLU A 240 14.38 -23.36 -3.09
C GLU A 240 13.85 -24.74 -2.66
N MET A 241 13.44 -24.90 -1.40
CA MET A 241 12.87 -26.17 -0.93
C MET A 241 11.48 -26.44 -1.53
N LEU A 242 10.67 -25.40 -1.75
CA LEU A 242 9.39 -25.54 -2.46
C LEU A 242 9.61 -25.89 -3.93
N LEU A 243 10.56 -25.24 -4.60
CA LEU A 243 10.92 -25.58 -5.98
C LEU A 243 11.44 -27.01 -6.09
N ASN A 244 12.26 -27.47 -5.14
CA ASN A 244 12.73 -28.86 -5.14
C ASN A 244 11.58 -29.86 -4.99
N ALA A 245 10.63 -29.58 -4.09
CA ALA A 245 9.43 -30.40 -3.93
C ALA A 245 8.59 -30.48 -5.22
N ILE A 246 8.47 -29.37 -5.96
CA ILE A 246 7.68 -29.27 -7.19
C ILE A 246 8.39 -29.89 -8.39
N VAL A 247 9.62 -29.45 -8.66
CA VAL A 247 10.39 -29.79 -9.86
C VAL A 247 11.03 -31.17 -9.73
N HIS A 248 11.64 -31.48 -8.59
CA HIS A 248 12.38 -32.74 -8.41
C HIS A 248 11.53 -33.84 -7.76
N GLY A 249 10.73 -33.50 -6.76
CA GLY A 249 9.82 -34.45 -6.10
C GLY A 249 8.63 -34.82 -6.99
N ASN A 250 7.79 -33.84 -7.28
CA ASN A 250 6.57 -34.03 -8.06
C ASN A 250 6.79 -34.04 -9.58
N LYS A 251 7.99 -33.72 -10.07
CA LYS A 251 8.32 -33.70 -11.52
C LYS A 251 7.41 -32.77 -12.33
N ASN A 252 6.99 -31.65 -11.75
CA ASN A 252 6.01 -30.72 -12.32
C ASN A 252 4.66 -31.37 -12.68
N ASP A 253 4.29 -32.46 -12.03
CA ASP A 253 2.99 -33.10 -12.22
C ASP A 253 1.88 -32.24 -11.58
N PRO A 254 0.95 -31.67 -12.37
CA PRO A 254 -0.10 -30.79 -11.86
C PRO A 254 -1.13 -31.50 -10.98
N GLN A 255 -1.20 -32.84 -11.04
CA GLN A 255 -2.09 -33.62 -10.17
C GLN A 255 -1.52 -33.80 -8.76
N LYS A 256 -0.20 -33.64 -8.61
CA LYS A 256 0.47 -33.75 -7.32
C LYS A 256 0.50 -32.40 -6.60
N LYS A 257 0.44 -32.47 -5.27
CA LYS A 257 0.45 -31.32 -4.37
C LYS A 257 1.70 -31.35 -3.50
N VAL A 258 2.03 -30.19 -2.94
CA VAL A 258 3.05 -30.05 -1.90
C VAL A 258 2.38 -29.58 -0.62
N PHE A 259 2.69 -30.25 0.48
CA PHE A 259 2.13 -29.96 1.79
C PHE A 259 3.16 -29.22 2.64
N VAL A 260 2.78 -28.07 3.17
CA VAL A 260 3.65 -27.22 3.98
C VAL A 260 3.04 -27.03 5.35
N LYS A 261 3.74 -27.39 6.42
CA LYS A 261 3.35 -27.15 7.81
C LYS A 261 4.38 -26.24 8.46
N TYR A 262 3.95 -25.28 9.24
CA TYR A 262 4.88 -24.39 9.93
C TYR A 262 4.45 -24.13 11.37
N ILE A 263 5.44 -23.87 12.20
CA ILE A 263 5.30 -23.44 13.59
C ILE A 263 6.34 -22.35 13.83
N PHE A 264 5.87 -21.14 14.11
CA PHE A 264 6.69 -20.00 14.47
C PHE A 264 6.50 -19.73 15.95
N THR A 265 7.60 -19.60 16.68
CA THR A 265 7.63 -19.24 18.09
C THR A 265 8.71 -18.16 18.29
N PRO A 266 8.67 -17.38 19.38
CA PRO A 266 9.70 -16.38 19.67
C PRO A 266 11.13 -16.94 19.77
N ARG A 267 11.29 -18.25 20.00
CA ARG A 267 12.59 -18.90 20.17
C ARG A 267 12.99 -19.75 18.96
N LYS A 268 12.03 -20.13 18.13
CA LYS A 268 12.22 -21.17 17.11
C LYS A 268 11.22 -21.08 15.99
N VAL A 269 11.74 -21.20 14.77
CA VAL A 269 10.98 -21.33 13.53
C VAL A 269 11.16 -22.74 13.01
N LEU A 270 10.05 -23.44 12.79
CA LEU A 270 10.02 -24.77 12.22
C LEU A 270 9.13 -24.77 10.99
N ILE A 271 9.65 -25.25 9.86
CA ILE A 271 8.90 -25.40 8.62
C ILE A 271 9.12 -26.80 8.11
N ARG A 272 8.05 -27.48 7.71
CA ARG A 272 8.07 -28.81 7.14
C ARG A 272 7.40 -28.78 5.77
N ILE A 273 8.11 -29.23 4.76
CA ILE A 273 7.64 -29.31 3.37
C ILE A 273 7.65 -30.78 2.97
N THR A 274 6.57 -31.26 2.37
CA THR A 274 6.40 -32.66 1.96
C THR A 274 5.84 -32.73 0.55
N ASP A 275 6.53 -33.46 -0.33
CA ASP A 275 6.09 -33.73 -1.70
C ASP A 275 5.55 -35.17 -1.84
N GLN A 276 4.99 -35.47 -3.02
CA GLN A 276 4.43 -36.77 -3.37
C GLN A 276 5.34 -37.54 -4.35
N GLY A 277 6.63 -37.22 -4.35
CA GLY A 277 7.68 -37.92 -5.07
C GLY A 277 8.17 -39.16 -4.34
N ASN A 278 9.03 -39.92 -5.02
CA ASN A 278 9.66 -41.13 -4.48
C ASN A 278 10.85 -40.81 -3.55
N GLY A 279 11.15 -39.53 -3.34
CA GLY A 279 12.27 -39.05 -2.54
C GLY A 279 13.63 -39.20 -3.22
N PHE A 280 14.70 -38.90 -2.48
CA PHE A 280 16.08 -38.92 -2.96
C PHE A 280 17.07 -39.28 -1.85
N ASP A 281 18.26 -39.73 -2.25
CA ASP A 281 19.37 -40.04 -1.33
C ASP A 281 20.02 -38.75 -0.79
N HIS A 282 19.39 -38.19 0.23
CA HIS A 282 19.84 -36.98 0.90
C HIS A 282 21.17 -37.14 1.64
N ILE A 283 21.51 -38.36 2.09
CA ILE A 283 22.74 -38.63 2.85
C ILE A 283 23.96 -38.42 1.94
N SER A 284 23.92 -38.99 0.74
CA SER A 284 25.00 -38.85 -0.23
C SER A 284 25.17 -37.41 -0.72
N ILE A 285 24.06 -36.68 -0.90
CA ILE A 285 24.08 -35.29 -1.37
C ILE A 285 24.61 -34.35 -0.29
N LEU A 286 24.11 -34.44 0.95
CA LEU A 286 24.55 -33.57 2.05
C LEU A 286 26.05 -33.72 2.35
N LYS A 287 26.58 -34.96 2.29
CA LYS A 287 28.03 -35.20 2.42
C LYS A 287 28.83 -34.49 1.33
N LYS A 288 28.39 -34.53 0.08
CA LYS A 288 29.08 -33.86 -1.05
C LYS A 288 29.01 -32.34 -0.95
N VAL A 289 27.89 -31.78 -0.50
CA VAL A 289 27.73 -30.33 -0.29
C VAL A 289 28.64 -29.84 0.84
N GLN A 290 28.78 -30.59 1.93
CA GLN A 290 29.69 -30.25 3.04
C GLN A 290 31.17 -30.26 2.63
N LEU A 291 31.55 -31.12 1.67
CA LEU A 291 32.90 -31.20 1.13
C LEU A 291 33.26 -30.06 0.14
N HIS A 292 32.37 -29.09 -0.08
CA HIS A 292 32.59 -27.93 -0.96
C HIS A 292 33.03 -28.29 -2.38
N ASP A 293 32.49 -29.37 -2.94
CA ASP A 293 32.77 -29.77 -4.32
C ASP A 293 32.15 -28.75 -5.30
N ASN A 294 33.01 -27.94 -5.93
CA ASN A 294 32.63 -26.83 -6.81
C ASN A 294 31.72 -27.26 -7.98
N ILE A 295 31.85 -28.50 -8.47
CA ILE A 295 31.03 -29.00 -9.59
C ILE A 295 29.61 -29.33 -9.08
N TYR A 296 29.51 -29.88 -7.88
CA TYR A 296 28.23 -30.25 -7.26
C TYR A 296 27.45 -29.04 -6.74
N LEU A 297 28.15 -28.03 -6.19
CA LEU A 297 27.56 -26.77 -5.71
C LEU A 297 26.86 -25.99 -6.83
N LYS A 298 27.38 -26.07 -8.06
CA LYS A 298 26.80 -25.40 -9.23
C LYS A 298 25.42 -25.96 -9.62
N ASN A 299 25.17 -27.24 -9.33
CA ASN A 299 23.92 -27.94 -9.65
C ASN A 299 22.94 -28.03 -8.46
N HIS A 300 23.39 -27.79 -7.22
CA HIS A 300 22.59 -27.94 -5.99
C HIS A 300 22.61 -26.68 -5.12
N GLN A 301 22.70 -25.51 -5.78
CA GLN A 301 22.83 -24.21 -5.14
C GLN A 301 21.71 -23.94 -4.11
N GLY A 302 20.49 -24.41 -4.39
CA GLY A 302 19.36 -24.28 -3.47
C GLY A 302 19.52 -25.00 -2.13
N ILE A 303 20.15 -26.19 -2.11
CA ILE A 303 20.43 -26.92 -0.86
C ILE A 303 21.50 -26.19 -0.05
N PHE A 304 22.55 -25.68 -0.72
CA PHE A 304 23.60 -24.91 -0.07
C PHE A 304 23.08 -23.62 0.58
N ILE A 305 22.23 -22.86 -0.14
CA ILE A 305 21.58 -21.66 0.40
C ILE A 305 20.74 -22.01 1.63
N THR A 306 19.99 -23.10 1.57
CA THR A 306 19.13 -23.54 2.67
C THR A 306 19.94 -23.94 3.90
N LEU A 307 21.08 -24.62 3.72
CA LEU A 307 22.00 -24.97 4.81
C LEU A 307 22.66 -23.74 5.45
N GLY A 308 22.88 -22.66 4.69
CA GLY A 308 23.34 -21.39 5.24
C GLY A 308 22.24 -20.57 5.92
N ALA A 309 20.99 -20.72 5.46
CA ALA A 309 19.84 -20.00 6.00
C ALA A 309 19.37 -20.55 7.35
N PHE A 310 19.31 -21.87 7.48
CA PHE A 310 18.72 -22.58 8.63
C PHE A 310 19.79 -23.22 9.53
N ASP A 311 19.51 -23.33 10.82
CA ASP A 311 20.46 -23.93 11.79
C ASP A 311 20.45 -25.45 11.71
N TYR A 312 19.33 -26.04 11.31
CA TYR A 312 19.29 -27.45 10.93
C TYR A 312 18.28 -27.71 9.81
N VAL A 313 18.65 -28.64 8.94
CA VAL A 313 17.85 -29.12 7.81
C VAL A 313 17.88 -30.63 7.90
N THR A 314 16.71 -31.25 8.03
CA THR A 314 16.59 -32.70 8.19
C THR A 314 15.60 -33.24 7.17
N TYR A 315 15.99 -34.32 6.50
CA TYR A 315 15.11 -35.04 5.59
C TYR A 315 14.58 -36.29 6.28
N ASN A 316 13.42 -36.78 5.85
CA ASN A 316 12.96 -38.11 6.25
C ASN A 316 13.76 -39.22 5.54
N GLU A 317 13.59 -40.47 5.97
CA GLU A 317 14.32 -41.63 5.42
C GLU A 317 14.15 -41.76 3.90
N ILE A 318 12.94 -41.49 3.39
CA ILE A 318 12.62 -41.57 1.96
C ILE A 318 13.23 -40.39 1.19
N GLY A 319 13.39 -39.22 1.82
CA GLY A 319 13.88 -37.99 1.19
C GLY A 319 12.80 -37.17 0.46
N ASN A 320 11.51 -37.38 0.74
CA ASN A 320 10.39 -36.60 0.18
C ASN A 320 9.75 -35.62 1.20
N GLN A 321 10.38 -35.46 2.36
CA GLN A 321 10.02 -34.47 3.34
C GLN A 321 11.27 -33.80 3.88
N VAL A 322 11.25 -32.48 3.95
CA VAL A 322 12.29 -31.67 4.59
C VAL A 322 11.69 -30.92 5.77
N THR A 323 12.40 -30.93 6.90
CA THR A 323 12.12 -30.11 8.08
C THR A 323 13.27 -29.13 8.27
N LEU A 324 12.94 -27.84 8.15
CA LEU A 324 13.80 -26.69 8.31
C LEU A 324 13.61 -26.12 9.72
N GLY A 325 14.72 -25.86 10.41
CA GLY A 325 14.73 -25.30 11.74
C GLY A 325 15.66 -24.11 11.87
N LYS A 326 15.16 -23.02 12.42
CA LYS A 326 15.97 -21.85 12.81
C LYS A 326 15.71 -21.54 14.27
N ASN A 327 16.75 -21.50 15.06
CA ASN A 327 16.72 -20.93 16.41
C ASN A 327 16.80 -19.42 16.27
N VAL A 328 15.82 -18.75 16.88
CA VAL A 328 15.80 -17.31 16.96
C VAL A 328 16.62 -16.95 18.19
N TYR A 329 17.93 -16.77 18.00
CA TYR A 329 18.82 -16.34 19.07
C TYR A 329 18.64 -14.85 19.33
N ASN A 330 18.10 -14.53 20.51
CA ASN A 330 18.16 -13.18 21.02
C ASN A 330 19.61 -12.97 21.52
N LYS A 331 20.32 -11.98 20.97
CA LYS A 331 21.75 -11.70 21.22
C LYS A 331 22.11 -11.27 22.66
N GLU A 332 21.28 -11.55 23.66
CA GLU A 332 21.44 -11.02 25.03
C GLU A 332 21.64 -12.09 26.11
N ALA A 333 21.65 -13.38 25.77
CA ALA A 333 21.91 -14.43 26.77
C ALA A 333 23.40 -14.62 27.14
N GLU A 334 24.32 -13.87 26.53
CA GLU A 334 25.78 -13.96 26.78
C GLU A 334 26.35 -12.78 27.58
N HIS A 335 25.52 -11.85 28.06
CA HIS A 335 25.97 -10.73 28.91
C HIS A 335 25.58 -10.86 30.39
N GLU A 336 25.07 -12.02 30.82
CA GLU A 336 24.73 -12.30 32.24
C GLU A 336 25.50 -13.49 32.85
N THR A 337 26.70 -13.82 32.34
CA THR A 337 27.61 -14.76 33.02
C THR A 337 28.92 -14.10 33.40
#